data_AF-A0A1Y2SRG0-F1
#
_entry.id   AF-A0A1Y2SRG0-F1
#
_cell.length_a   1.000
_cell.length_b   1.000
_cell.length_c   1.000
_cell.angle_alpha   90.00
_cell.angle_beta   90.00
_cell.angle_gamma   90.00
#
_symmetry.space_group_name_H-M   'P 1'
#
loop_
_entity.id
_entity.type
_entity.pdbx_description
1 polymer ?
#
loop_
_entity_poly.entity_id
_entity_poly.type
_entity_poly.pdbx_seq_one_letter_code
_entity_poly.pdbx_strand_id
1 'polypeptide(L)'
;MLELKQVSPQSPLWNSFLHLYGEYFQRHWPEVFGDQSEEAIAKENHTALEQRTLQGDRGLFLLLNTGQLAGLANVYLERAEKVTLNIAEFYVRDEYQRQKLGYGLWNAMLQWGRRHGATYVHLKTDAGKSANFFWQFHGLSCYQVNERIHYHGAIPPLKILWVRHGQIIPLDHLDYCPEDNLIALDATSIKQAEEIGTRILGKRPWQNIYTSPQRRAFETAKAFGSASKSCLIQETDALCEFFPEELIGMKLADIPHRYGEDYAYRLLYTPLDSPFKDSEQVMDAAERIHRFAMQIGDELSMSSMRIIISHQNLHNIFLAHLMTNNLNLSGRLHLHNLHGSTFVYCPYTKQFDIENVNIPL
;
A
#
# COMPACT_ATOMS: atom_id res chain seq x y z
N MET A 1 17.96 0.84 5.54
CA MET A 1 16.53 0.52 5.68
C MET A 1 15.80 1.81 6.02
N LEU A 2 14.78 2.17 5.24
CA LEU A 2 14.00 3.39 5.45
C LEU A 2 12.79 3.04 6.32
N GLU A 3 12.57 3.78 7.40
CA GLU A 3 11.48 3.54 8.33
C GLU A 3 10.69 4.82 8.58
N LEU A 4 9.38 4.64 8.75
CA LEU A 4 8.45 5.71 9.02
C LEU A 4 7.68 5.36 10.29
N LYS A 5 7.67 6.27 11.25
CA LYS A 5 7.04 6.07 12.56
C LYS A 5 6.07 7.21 12.83
N GLN A 6 4.85 6.87 13.21
CA GLN A 6 3.98 7.84 13.87
C GLN A 6 4.46 8.01 15.32
N VAL A 7 4.55 9.25 15.79
CA VAL A 7 5.09 9.60 17.11
C VAL A 7 3.99 10.26 17.93
N SER A 8 4.02 10.04 19.24
CA SER A 8 3.22 10.75 20.24
C SER A 8 4.13 11.12 21.42
N PRO A 9 3.68 11.98 22.35
CA PRO A 9 4.44 12.30 23.56
C PRO A 9 4.85 11.09 24.40
N GLN A 10 4.12 9.98 24.30
CA GLN A 10 4.39 8.72 25.02
C GLN A 10 5.32 7.77 24.23
N SER A 11 5.66 8.11 22.98
CA SER A 11 6.52 7.28 22.14
C SER A 11 7.98 7.35 22.59
N PRO A 12 8.75 6.24 22.52
CA PRO A 12 10.20 6.28 22.77
C PRO A 12 10.96 7.19 21.80
N LEU A 13 10.37 7.51 20.65
CA LEU A 13 10.95 8.40 19.63
C LEU A 13 10.59 9.87 19.84
N TRP A 14 9.90 10.22 20.93
CA TRP A 14 9.43 11.58 21.17
C TRP A 14 10.57 12.60 21.24
N ASN A 15 11.61 12.30 22.02
CA ASN A 15 12.77 13.18 22.14
C ASN A 15 13.52 13.33 20.80
N SER A 16 13.59 12.26 20.01
CA SER A 16 14.18 12.32 18.68
C SER A 16 13.37 13.20 17.72
N PHE A 17 12.04 13.16 17.81
CA PHE A 17 11.16 14.06 17.07
C PHE A 17 11.37 15.51 17.48
N LEU A 18 11.40 15.80 18.78
CA LEU A 18 11.60 17.15 19.30
C LEU A 18 12.97 17.74 18.93
N HIS A 19 14.02 16.93 18.96
CA HIS A 19 15.35 17.34 18.51
C HIS A 19 15.31 17.78 17.04
N LEU A 20 14.75 16.95 16.15
CA LEU A 20 14.65 17.28 14.73
C LEU A 20 13.70 18.47 14.47
N TYR A 21 12.69 18.66 15.33
CA TYR A 21 11.78 19.81 15.31
C TYR A 21 12.53 21.10 15.67
N GLY A 22 13.36 21.08 16.72
CA GLY A 22 14.23 22.20 17.10
C GLY A 22 15.25 22.54 15.99
N GLU A 23 15.89 21.52 15.42
CA GLU A 23 16.81 21.67 14.27
C GLU A 23 16.13 22.40 13.10
N TYR A 24 14.91 22.00 12.73
CA TYR A 24 14.13 22.63 11.66
C TYR A 24 13.95 24.14 11.88
N PHE A 25 13.51 24.54 13.09
CA PHE A 25 13.29 25.95 13.39
C PHE A 25 14.58 26.75 13.46
N GLN A 26 15.63 26.22 14.08
CA GLN A 26 16.91 26.91 14.16
C GLN A 26 17.46 27.20 12.76
N ARG A 27 17.36 26.23 11.83
CA ARG A 27 17.88 26.38 10.46
C ARG A 27 17.04 27.30 9.58
N HIS A 28 15.73 27.22 9.68
CA HIS A 28 14.85 27.88 8.71
C HIS A 28 14.18 29.15 9.22
N TRP A 29 14.11 29.32 10.55
CA TRP A 29 13.45 30.45 11.21
C TRP A 29 14.38 31.13 12.25
N PRO A 30 15.66 31.41 11.92
CA PRO A 30 16.61 32.00 12.86
C PRO A 30 16.17 33.39 13.35
N GLU A 31 15.39 34.12 12.55
CA GLU A 31 14.88 35.45 12.91
C GLU A 31 13.80 35.40 14.02
N VAL A 32 13.13 34.25 14.16
CA VAL A 32 12.08 34.04 15.17
C VAL A 32 12.67 33.50 16.47
N PHE A 33 13.66 32.62 16.38
CA PHE A 33 14.24 31.93 17.55
C PHE A 33 15.60 32.50 17.98
N GLY A 34 16.19 33.41 17.21
CA GLY A 34 17.49 34.03 17.51
C GLY A 34 18.60 33.00 17.72
N ASP A 35 19.44 33.23 18.72
CA ASP A 35 20.56 32.37 19.09
C ASP A 35 20.17 31.21 20.03
N GLN A 36 18.87 30.89 20.16
CA GLN A 36 18.45 29.77 20.98
C GLN A 36 19.06 28.46 20.46
N SER A 37 19.47 27.59 21.39
CA SER A 37 19.91 26.24 21.05
C SER A 37 18.72 25.39 20.59
N GLU A 38 18.99 24.37 19.77
CA GLU A 38 17.98 23.40 19.34
C GLU A 38 17.22 22.79 20.52
N GLU A 39 17.93 22.51 21.62
CA GLU A 39 17.37 21.97 22.86
C GLU A 39 16.41 22.95 23.55
N ALA A 40 16.74 24.25 23.54
CA ALA A 40 15.88 25.28 24.11
C ALA A 40 14.58 25.43 23.29
N ILE A 41 14.70 25.48 21.95
CA ILE A 41 13.55 25.53 21.03
C ILE A 41 12.68 24.29 21.20
N ALA A 42 13.28 23.10 21.26
CA ALA A 42 12.59 21.83 21.46
C ALA A 42 11.83 21.80 22.79
N LYS A 43 12.44 22.29 23.87
CA LYS A 43 11.83 22.35 25.21
C LYS A 43 10.67 23.35 25.25
N GLU A 44 10.81 24.53 24.65
CA GLU A 44 9.74 25.52 24.59
C GLU A 44 8.53 24.99 23.82
N ASN A 45 8.78 24.33 22.68
CA ASN A 45 7.72 23.79 21.84
C ASN A 45 7.12 22.48 22.37
N HIS A 46 7.81 21.76 23.26
CA HIS A 46 7.35 20.50 23.83
C HIS A 46 5.95 20.62 24.43
N THR A 47 5.74 21.54 25.37
CA THR A 47 4.47 21.72 26.08
C THR A 47 3.34 22.06 25.12
N ALA A 48 3.60 22.94 24.14
CA ALA A 48 2.62 23.34 23.15
C ALA A 48 2.25 22.17 22.21
N LEU A 49 3.22 21.38 21.76
CA LEU A 49 2.98 20.21 20.92
C LEU A 49 2.23 19.11 21.68
N GLU A 50 2.57 18.87 22.94
CA GLU A 50 1.89 17.91 23.79
C GLU A 50 0.42 18.30 24.00
N GLN A 51 0.16 19.56 24.37
CA GLN A 51 -1.21 20.07 24.50
C GLN A 51 -2.01 19.95 23.21
N ARG A 52 -1.43 20.33 22.06
CA ARG A 52 -2.08 20.20 20.75
C ARG A 52 -2.33 18.75 20.35
N THR A 53 -1.46 17.83 20.78
CA THR A 53 -1.66 16.40 20.52
C THR A 53 -2.79 15.84 21.40
N LEU A 54 -2.88 16.27 22.65
CA LEU A 54 -3.96 15.91 23.58
C LEU A 54 -5.33 16.44 23.14
N GLN A 55 -5.38 17.58 22.46
CA GLN A 55 -6.59 18.13 21.85
C GLN A 55 -7.15 17.27 20.70
N GLY A 56 -6.38 16.29 20.22
CA GLY A 56 -6.77 15.40 19.14
C GLY A 56 -6.46 15.95 17.75
N ASP A 57 -6.79 15.17 16.71
CA ASP A 57 -6.70 15.59 15.30
C ASP A 57 -5.29 16.02 14.83
N ARG A 58 -4.23 15.61 15.53
CA ARG A 58 -2.83 15.92 15.17
C ARG A 58 -2.03 14.65 14.92
N GLY A 59 -1.30 14.63 13.82
CA GLY A 59 -0.43 13.53 13.39
C GLY A 59 1.02 13.97 13.36
N LEU A 60 1.89 13.27 14.09
CA LEU A 60 3.33 13.54 14.13
C LEU A 60 4.06 12.34 13.53
N PHE A 61 4.99 12.60 12.60
CA PHE A 61 5.71 11.57 11.87
C PHE A 61 7.20 11.82 11.94
N LEU A 62 7.95 10.73 12.11
CA LEU A 62 9.39 10.71 12.05
C LEU A 62 9.83 9.73 10.97
N LEU A 63 10.73 10.20 10.11
CA LEU A 63 11.37 9.41 9.07
C LEU A 63 12.79 9.08 9.49
N LEU A 64 13.15 7.81 9.45
CA LEU A 64 14.47 7.29 9.78
C LEU A 64 15.10 6.64 8.54
N ASN A 65 16.33 6.99 8.23
CA ASN A 65 17.12 6.31 7.20
C ASN A 65 18.27 5.55 7.87
N THR A 66 18.26 4.22 7.79
CA THR A 66 19.24 3.34 8.46
C THR A 66 19.38 3.64 9.95
N GLY A 67 18.24 3.88 10.62
CA GLY A 67 18.18 4.24 12.04
C GLY A 67 18.53 5.71 12.37
N GLN A 68 19.01 6.49 11.39
CA GLN A 68 19.33 7.91 11.57
C GLN A 68 18.12 8.80 11.26
N LEU A 69 18.00 9.92 11.96
CA LEU A 69 16.94 10.91 11.72
C LEU A 69 17.08 11.53 10.34
N ALA A 70 16.04 11.40 9.52
CA ALA A 70 16.04 11.88 8.13
C ALA A 70 15.01 12.96 7.85
N GLY A 71 13.88 12.97 8.56
CA GLY A 71 12.84 13.97 8.37
C GLY A 71 11.72 13.87 9.39
N LEU A 72 10.89 14.91 9.46
CA LEU A 72 9.68 14.95 10.28
C LEU A 72 8.52 15.59 9.54
N ALA A 73 7.32 15.28 10.01
CA ALA A 73 6.14 16.05 9.70
C ALA A 73 5.22 16.23 10.90
N ASN A 74 4.52 17.35 10.92
CA ASN A 74 3.47 17.67 11.87
C ASN A 74 2.25 18.16 11.06
N VAL A 75 1.15 17.43 11.19
CA VAL A 75 -0.09 17.69 10.47
C VAL A 75 -1.25 17.76 11.45
N TYR A 76 -2.31 18.44 11.08
CA TYR A 76 -3.55 18.46 11.85
C TYR A 76 -4.78 18.46 10.95
N LEU A 77 -5.92 18.09 11.50
CA LEU A 77 -7.18 18.08 10.77
C LEU A 77 -7.99 19.33 11.11
N GLU A 78 -8.57 19.91 10.07
CA GLU A 78 -9.60 20.93 10.20
C GLU A 78 -10.91 20.32 9.69
N ARG A 79 -11.88 20.22 10.60
CA ARG A 79 -13.18 19.59 10.35
C ARG A 79 -14.23 20.68 10.13
N ALA A 80 -14.28 21.22 8.93
CA ALA A 80 -15.34 22.10 8.45
C ALA A 80 -16.31 21.31 7.55
N GLU A 81 -16.88 21.93 6.51
CA GLU A 81 -17.70 21.24 5.49
C GLU A 81 -16.96 20.07 4.83
N LYS A 82 -15.64 20.18 4.69
CA LYS A 82 -14.74 19.12 4.25
C LYS A 82 -13.65 18.93 5.29
N VAL A 83 -13.29 17.69 5.59
CA VAL A 83 -12.14 17.39 6.46
C VAL A 83 -10.86 17.64 5.67
N THR A 84 -10.08 18.61 6.13
CA THR A 84 -8.83 19.04 5.50
C THR A 84 -7.63 18.66 6.35
N LEU A 85 -6.64 18.00 5.73
CA LEU A 85 -5.34 17.74 6.31
C LEU A 85 -4.45 18.97 6.11
N ASN A 86 -4.20 19.70 7.20
CA ASN A 86 -3.29 20.83 7.21
C ASN A 86 -1.87 20.36 7.55
N ILE A 87 -0.88 20.77 6.76
CA ILE A 87 0.54 20.50 7.04
C ILE A 87 1.14 21.73 7.71
N ALA A 88 1.47 21.58 9.00
CA ALA A 88 2.07 22.65 9.79
C ALA A 88 3.58 22.69 9.58
N GLU A 89 4.24 21.55 9.69
CA GLU A 89 5.68 21.42 9.46
C GLU A 89 5.99 20.19 8.61
N PHE A 90 6.92 20.34 7.69
CA PHE A 90 7.43 19.27 6.84
C PHE A 90 8.91 19.52 6.56
N TYR A 91 9.76 18.60 7.03
CA TYR A 91 11.20 18.76 6.95
C TYR A 91 11.89 17.44 6.60
N VAL A 92 12.87 17.53 5.71
CA VAL A 92 13.80 16.46 5.37
C VAL A 92 15.20 17.08 5.39
N ARG A 93 16.12 16.49 6.15
CA ARG A 93 17.48 17.03 6.27
C ARG A 93 18.16 17.10 4.90
N ASP A 94 18.99 18.11 4.70
CA ASP A 94 19.58 18.46 3.41
C ASP A 94 20.36 17.30 2.78
N GLU A 95 21.10 16.52 3.57
CA GLU A 95 21.87 15.36 3.13
C GLU A 95 20.99 14.23 2.54
N TYR A 96 19.70 14.21 2.88
CA TYR A 96 18.73 13.25 2.36
C TYR A 96 17.78 13.84 1.32
N GLN A 97 17.86 15.15 1.05
CA GLN A 97 17.11 15.74 -0.05
C GLN A 97 17.55 15.14 -1.38
N ARG A 98 16.64 15.14 -2.37
CA ARG A 98 16.81 14.49 -3.70
C ARG A 98 16.91 12.97 -3.69
N GLN A 99 16.98 12.32 -2.53
CA GLN A 99 16.84 10.87 -2.43
C GLN A 99 15.36 10.42 -2.43
N LYS A 100 14.44 11.27 -2.91
CA LYS A 100 12.98 11.11 -2.93
C LYS A 100 12.31 10.91 -1.54
N LEU A 101 13.03 11.02 -0.42
CA LEU A 101 12.49 10.69 0.92
C LEU A 101 11.24 11.50 1.29
N GLY A 102 11.17 12.76 0.84
CA GLY A 102 9.98 13.60 0.99
C GLY A 102 8.71 13.00 0.38
N TYR A 103 8.81 12.21 -0.70
CA TYR A 103 7.65 11.52 -1.27
C TYR A 103 7.10 10.45 -0.33
N GLY A 104 7.98 9.74 0.38
CA GLY A 104 7.58 8.74 1.36
C GLY A 104 6.83 9.38 2.53
N LEU A 105 7.40 10.45 3.09
CA LEU A 105 6.79 11.21 4.18
C LEU A 105 5.48 11.89 3.75
N TRP A 106 5.40 12.39 2.51
CA TRP A 106 4.15 12.89 1.93
C TRP A 106 3.05 11.84 1.93
N ASN A 107 3.32 10.65 1.38
CA ASN A 107 2.33 9.58 1.32
C ASN A 107 1.89 9.10 2.71
N ALA A 108 2.79 9.12 3.68
CA ALA A 108 2.50 8.82 5.09
C ALA A 108 1.43 9.73 5.68
N MET A 109 1.64 11.05 5.56
CA MET A 109 0.72 12.06 6.06
C MET A 109 -0.64 11.93 5.40
N LEU A 110 -0.65 11.76 4.07
CA LEU A 110 -1.90 11.56 3.33
C LEU A 110 -2.62 10.30 3.79
N GLN A 111 -1.90 9.21 4.03
CA GLN A 111 -2.48 7.96 4.51
C GLN A 111 -3.12 8.12 5.89
N TRP A 112 -2.44 8.81 6.81
CA TRP A 112 -3.01 9.15 8.10
C TRP A 112 -4.24 10.05 7.96
N GLY A 113 -4.18 11.08 7.10
CA GLY A 113 -5.31 11.95 6.81
C GLY A 113 -6.52 11.18 6.31
N ARG A 114 -6.33 10.30 5.30
CA ARG A 114 -7.40 9.44 4.76
C ARG A 114 -8.05 8.60 5.86
N ARG A 115 -7.26 8.00 6.76
CA ARG A 115 -7.79 7.20 7.89
C ARG A 115 -8.67 8.00 8.86
N HIS A 116 -8.48 9.32 8.92
CA HIS A 116 -9.25 10.22 9.78
C HIS A 116 -10.31 11.02 9.01
N GLY A 117 -10.60 10.62 7.77
CA GLY A 117 -11.66 11.18 6.93
C GLY A 117 -11.23 12.37 6.08
N ALA A 118 -9.95 12.75 6.06
CA ALA A 118 -9.48 13.87 5.24
C ALA A 118 -9.62 13.56 3.75
N THR A 119 -10.23 14.49 3.02
CA THR A 119 -10.40 14.43 1.56
C THR A 119 -9.64 15.52 0.83
N TYR A 120 -9.18 16.54 1.56
CA TYR A 120 -8.39 17.66 1.05
C TYR A 120 -7.11 17.82 1.86
N VAL A 121 -6.08 18.39 1.22
CA VAL A 121 -4.83 18.78 1.85
C VAL A 121 -4.60 20.27 1.64
N HIS A 122 -4.02 20.93 2.65
CA HIS A 122 -3.64 22.33 2.58
C HIS A 122 -2.32 22.56 3.33
N LEU A 123 -1.49 23.47 2.80
CA LEU A 123 -0.25 23.89 3.45
C LEU A 123 0.13 25.33 3.04
N LYS A 124 0.97 25.97 3.86
CA LYS A 124 1.47 27.33 3.63
C LYS A 124 3.00 27.32 3.62
N THR A 125 3.60 28.09 2.73
CA THR A 125 5.07 28.18 2.57
C THR A 125 5.45 29.61 2.18
N ASP A 126 6.69 30.00 2.41
CA ASP A 126 7.20 31.31 1.97
C ASP A 126 7.36 31.36 0.45
N ALA A 127 7.11 32.53 -0.12
CA ALA A 127 7.40 32.81 -1.52
C ALA A 127 8.91 32.64 -1.82
N GLY A 128 9.25 32.21 -3.04
CA GLY A 128 10.63 32.11 -3.51
C GLY A 128 11.46 30.94 -2.96
N LYS A 129 10.91 30.08 -2.10
CA LYS A 129 11.60 28.87 -1.62
C LYS A 129 11.62 27.77 -2.70
N SER A 130 12.74 27.05 -2.83
CA SER A 130 12.90 25.92 -3.75
C SER A 130 11.91 24.77 -3.47
N ALA A 131 11.49 24.60 -2.22
CA ALA A 131 10.49 23.62 -1.80
C ALA A 131 9.13 23.80 -2.51
N ASN A 132 8.82 24.98 -3.05
CA ASN A 132 7.59 25.23 -3.80
C ASN A 132 7.43 24.31 -5.02
N PHE A 133 8.53 23.92 -5.68
CA PHE A 133 8.50 22.96 -6.78
C PHE A 133 8.03 21.57 -6.34
N PHE A 134 8.32 21.15 -5.10
CA PHE A 134 7.88 19.87 -4.57
C PHE A 134 6.35 19.81 -4.46
N TRP A 135 5.73 20.86 -3.94
CA TRP A 135 4.28 20.94 -3.78
C TRP A 135 3.53 21.00 -5.12
N GLN A 136 4.07 21.78 -6.08
CA GLN A 136 3.54 21.84 -7.44
C GLN A 136 3.62 20.48 -8.15
N PHE A 137 4.72 19.75 -7.96
CA PHE A 137 4.89 18.41 -8.54
C PHE A 137 3.83 17.42 -8.04
N HIS A 138 3.30 17.62 -6.84
CA HIS A 138 2.19 16.84 -6.30
C HIS A 138 0.81 17.24 -6.84
N GLY A 139 0.75 18.16 -7.81
CA GLY A 139 -0.48 18.58 -8.47
C GLY A 139 -1.36 19.49 -7.61
N LEU A 140 -0.81 20.09 -6.56
CA LEU A 140 -1.54 21.04 -5.73
C LEU A 140 -1.72 22.37 -6.48
N SER A 141 -2.93 22.91 -6.39
CA SER A 141 -3.20 24.27 -6.84
C SER A 141 -2.63 25.26 -5.82
N CYS A 142 -2.19 26.42 -6.29
CA CYS A 142 -1.66 27.44 -5.39
C CYS A 142 -2.13 28.84 -5.72
N TYR A 143 -2.19 29.67 -4.67
CA TYR A 143 -2.37 31.11 -4.77
C TYR A 143 -1.45 31.80 -3.75
N GLN A 144 -1.10 33.06 -4.03
CA GLN A 144 -0.22 33.85 -3.15
C GLN A 144 -1.05 34.88 -2.39
N VAL A 145 -0.76 35.02 -1.09
CA VAL A 145 -1.28 36.07 -0.23
C VAL A 145 -0.10 36.69 0.50
N ASN A 146 0.20 37.96 0.22
CA ASN A 146 1.39 38.65 0.71
C ASN A 146 2.67 37.86 0.36
N GLU A 147 3.47 37.53 1.36
CA GLU A 147 4.73 36.79 1.21
C GLU A 147 4.57 35.26 1.34
N ARG A 148 3.33 34.77 1.48
CA ARG A 148 3.03 33.34 1.64
C ARG A 148 2.33 32.77 0.42
N ILE A 149 2.72 31.57 0.03
CA ILE A 149 2.05 30.74 -0.97
C ILE A 149 1.22 29.69 -0.24
N HIS A 150 -0.05 29.60 -0.60
CA HIS A 150 -0.99 28.60 -0.13
C HIS A 150 -1.11 27.51 -1.18
N TYR A 151 -0.91 26.25 -0.79
CA TYR A 151 -1.20 25.11 -1.64
C TYR A 151 -2.40 24.35 -1.11
N HIS A 152 -3.26 23.90 -2.01
CA HIS A 152 -4.41 23.08 -1.68
C HIS A 152 -4.76 22.10 -2.81
N GLY A 153 -5.42 21.00 -2.46
CA GLY A 153 -5.87 20.02 -3.44
C GLY A 153 -6.63 18.86 -2.80
N ALA A 154 -7.27 18.04 -3.63
CA ALA A 154 -7.84 16.78 -3.19
C ALA A 154 -6.72 15.80 -2.81
N ILE A 155 -6.93 15.02 -1.75
CA ILE A 155 -6.04 13.92 -1.42
C ILE A 155 -6.23 12.81 -2.46
N PRO A 156 -5.18 12.38 -3.19
CA PRO A 156 -5.30 11.28 -4.14
C PRO A 156 -5.84 10.02 -3.48
N PRO A 157 -6.61 9.16 -4.16
CA PRO A 157 -7.08 7.90 -3.59
C PRO A 157 -5.91 6.96 -3.26
N LEU A 158 -6.11 6.10 -2.26
CA LEU A 158 -5.22 4.97 -2.01
C LEU A 158 -5.61 3.83 -2.96
N LYS A 159 -4.62 3.28 -3.67
CA LYS A 159 -4.83 2.24 -4.67
C LYS A 159 -4.27 0.91 -4.20
N ILE A 160 -4.95 -0.18 -4.53
CA ILE A 160 -4.42 -1.55 -4.44
C ILE A 160 -4.39 -2.09 -5.86
N LEU A 161 -3.19 -2.34 -6.36
CA LEU A 161 -2.95 -3.00 -7.64
C LEU A 161 -2.81 -4.50 -7.37
N TRP A 162 -3.77 -5.28 -7.83
CA TRP A 162 -3.65 -6.73 -7.88
C TRP A 162 -3.08 -7.15 -9.23
N VAL A 163 -2.07 -8.01 -9.22
CA VAL A 163 -1.47 -8.59 -10.42
C VAL A 163 -1.54 -10.10 -10.31
N ARG A 164 -1.98 -10.77 -11.36
CA ARG A 164 -1.89 -12.24 -11.42
C ARG A 164 -0.46 -12.66 -11.71
N HIS A 165 -0.02 -13.73 -11.07
CA HIS A 165 1.25 -14.39 -11.38
C HIS A 165 1.43 -14.66 -12.89
N GLY A 166 2.69 -14.81 -13.32
CA GLY A 166 3.05 -15.13 -14.70
C GLY A 166 2.49 -16.47 -15.17
N GLN A 167 2.55 -16.72 -16.48
CA GLN A 167 2.20 -18.02 -17.03
C GLN A 167 3.10 -19.10 -16.42
N ILE A 168 2.51 -20.25 -16.10
CA ILE A 168 3.21 -21.42 -15.57
C ILE A 168 3.64 -22.35 -16.70
N ILE A 169 4.61 -23.22 -16.42
CA ILE A 169 4.98 -24.30 -17.33
C ILE A 169 3.78 -25.25 -17.52
N PRO A 170 3.53 -25.77 -18.74
CA PRO A 170 2.45 -26.72 -18.99
C PRO A 170 2.51 -27.96 -18.06
N LEU A 171 1.37 -28.32 -17.50
CA LEU A 171 1.23 -29.42 -16.53
C LEU A 171 0.62 -30.68 -17.14
N ASP A 172 0.42 -30.71 -18.47
CA ASP A 172 -0.31 -31.77 -19.20
C ASP A 172 0.33 -33.17 -19.08
N HIS A 173 1.57 -33.23 -18.59
CA HIS A 173 2.33 -34.46 -18.40
C HIS A 173 2.10 -35.14 -17.03
N LEU A 174 1.29 -34.53 -16.15
CA LEU A 174 1.06 -35.03 -14.80
C LEU A 174 -0.20 -35.90 -14.72
N ASP A 175 -0.07 -37.09 -14.16
CA ASP A 175 -1.20 -37.98 -13.84
C ASP A 175 -1.88 -37.65 -12.49
N TYR A 176 -1.23 -36.80 -11.70
CA TYR A 176 -1.64 -36.42 -10.35
C TYR A 176 -1.76 -34.91 -10.25
N CYS A 177 -2.69 -34.43 -9.43
CA CYS A 177 -2.74 -33.01 -9.09
C CYS A 177 -1.45 -32.62 -8.35
N PRO A 178 -0.64 -31.69 -8.87
CA PRO A 178 0.65 -31.39 -8.30
C PRO A 178 0.54 -30.65 -6.96
N GLU A 179 1.58 -30.82 -6.14
CA GLU A 179 1.89 -29.88 -5.07
C GLU A 179 2.33 -28.52 -5.66
N ASP A 180 2.12 -27.45 -4.90
CA ASP A 180 2.38 -26.08 -5.35
C ASP A 180 3.85 -25.83 -5.74
N ASN A 181 4.78 -26.43 -5.01
CA ASN A 181 6.23 -26.35 -5.24
C ASN A 181 6.65 -26.87 -6.63
N LEU A 182 5.84 -27.70 -7.29
CA LEU A 182 6.08 -28.23 -8.64
C LEU A 182 5.59 -27.27 -9.75
N ILE A 183 4.76 -26.28 -9.40
CA ILE A 183 4.15 -25.35 -10.35
C ILE A 183 5.05 -24.12 -10.52
N ALA A 184 6.01 -24.22 -11.43
CA ALA A 184 6.97 -23.15 -11.74
C ALA A 184 6.48 -22.19 -12.84
N LEU A 185 7.02 -20.99 -12.86
CA LEU A 185 6.80 -20.04 -13.96
C LEU A 185 7.52 -20.43 -15.24
N ASP A 186 6.91 -20.05 -16.37
CA ASP A 186 7.60 -20.00 -17.66
C ASP A 186 8.68 -18.90 -17.68
N ALA A 187 9.81 -19.18 -18.33
CA ALA A 187 10.95 -18.26 -18.39
C ALA A 187 10.61 -16.92 -19.10
N THR A 188 9.70 -16.93 -20.07
CA THR A 188 9.22 -15.73 -20.76
C THR A 188 8.41 -14.85 -19.81
N SER A 189 7.59 -15.47 -18.97
CA SER A 189 6.79 -14.76 -17.96
C SER A 189 7.65 -14.11 -16.87
N ILE A 190 8.77 -14.72 -16.51
CA ILE A 190 9.75 -14.10 -15.59
C ILE A 190 10.26 -12.78 -16.18
N LYS A 191 10.74 -12.79 -17.44
CA LYS A 191 11.23 -11.58 -18.12
C LYS A 191 10.16 -10.49 -18.24
N GLN A 192 8.94 -10.87 -18.60
CA GLN A 192 7.82 -9.93 -18.67
C GLN A 192 7.51 -9.30 -17.31
N ALA A 193 7.55 -10.08 -16.23
CA ALA A 193 7.36 -9.57 -14.87
C ALA A 193 8.47 -8.59 -14.46
N GLU A 194 9.73 -8.84 -14.85
CA GLU A 194 10.86 -7.91 -14.64
C GLU A 194 10.65 -6.56 -15.36
N GLU A 195 10.21 -6.60 -16.62
CA GLU A 195 9.93 -5.41 -17.42
C GLU A 195 8.78 -4.57 -16.82
N ILE A 196 7.68 -5.24 -16.45
CA ILE A 196 6.54 -4.59 -15.79
C ILE A 196 6.99 -3.96 -14.46
N GLY A 197 7.71 -4.74 -13.65
CA GLY A 197 8.26 -4.31 -12.37
C GLY A 197 9.16 -3.08 -12.50
N THR A 198 10.06 -3.06 -13.49
CA THR A 198 10.94 -1.92 -13.78
C THR A 198 10.13 -0.65 -14.07
N ARG A 199 9.09 -0.74 -14.91
CA ARG A 199 8.25 0.41 -15.27
C ARG A 199 7.43 0.94 -14.10
N ILE A 200 6.88 0.05 -13.26
CA ILE A 200 6.03 0.43 -12.12
C ILE A 200 6.88 0.92 -10.94
N LEU A 201 7.90 0.15 -10.54
CA LEU A 201 8.74 0.44 -9.37
C LEU A 201 9.80 1.52 -9.64
N GLY A 202 10.26 1.73 -10.88
CA GLY A 202 11.21 2.80 -11.20
C GLY A 202 10.71 4.20 -10.80
N LYS A 203 9.39 4.39 -10.81
CA LYS A 203 8.75 5.62 -10.33
C LYS A 203 8.63 5.68 -8.80
N ARG A 204 8.62 4.53 -8.11
CA ARG A 204 8.30 4.38 -6.69
C ARG A 204 9.16 3.26 -6.05
N PRO A 205 10.41 3.53 -5.65
CA PRO A 205 11.35 2.47 -5.25
C PRO A 205 11.06 1.82 -3.89
N TRP A 206 10.23 2.43 -3.04
CA TRP A 206 9.90 1.93 -1.68
C TRP A 206 8.51 1.32 -1.57
N GLN A 207 8.11 0.54 -2.58
CA GLN A 207 6.89 -0.24 -2.52
C GLN A 207 7.11 -1.51 -1.72
N ASN A 208 6.09 -1.91 -0.98
CA ASN A 208 5.95 -3.29 -0.54
C ASN A 208 5.16 -4.03 -1.62
N ILE A 209 5.62 -5.23 -1.94
CA ILE A 209 4.89 -6.22 -2.72
C ILE A 209 4.41 -7.28 -1.74
N TYR A 210 3.10 -7.48 -1.67
CA TYR A 210 2.51 -8.58 -0.93
C TYR A 210 2.26 -9.72 -1.90
N THR A 211 2.64 -10.94 -1.53
CA THR A 211 2.48 -12.11 -2.41
C THR A 211 2.03 -13.33 -1.64
N SER A 212 1.40 -14.26 -2.36
CA SER A 212 1.25 -15.62 -1.86
C SER A 212 2.63 -16.29 -1.71
N PRO A 213 2.81 -17.16 -0.71
CA PRO A 213 4.01 -18.02 -0.61
C PRO A 213 4.06 -19.08 -1.71
N GLN A 214 2.97 -19.28 -2.45
CA GLN A 214 2.92 -20.23 -3.54
C GLN A 214 3.92 -19.88 -4.64
N ARG A 215 4.67 -20.89 -5.10
CA ARG A 215 5.91 -20.73 -5.89
C ARG A 215 5.74 -19.78 -7.07
N ARG A 216 4.71 -19.99 -7.90
CA ARG A 216 4.43 -19.17 -9.10
C ARG A 216 4.20 -17.68 -8.79
N ALA A 217 3.50 -17.37 -7.70
CA ALA A 217 3.24 -15.99 -7.29
C ALA A 217 4.51 -15.36 -6.71
N PHE A 218 5.23 -16.10 -5.87
CA PHE A 218 6.47 -15.65 -5.27
C PHE A 218 7.59 -15.42 -6.29
N GLU A 219 7.77 -16.34 -7.27
CA GLU A 219 8.70 -16.17 -8.39
C GLU A 219 8.33 -14.92 -9.22
N THR A 220 7.03 -14.67 -9.44
CA THR A 220 6.56 -13.46 -10.12
C THR A 220 6.92 -12.22 -9.31
N ALA A 221 6.69 -12.23 -7.99
CA ALA A 221 7.01 -11.12 -7.11
C ALA A 221 8.51 -10.81 -7.06
N LYS A 222 9.37 -11.84 -7.05
CA LYS A 222 10.82 -11.68 -7.14
C LYS A 222 11.24 -11.04 -8.46
N ALA A 223 10.72 -11.54 -9.58
CA ALA A 223 10.99 -10.99 -10.90
C ALA A 223 10.52 -9.52 -10.98
N PHE A 224 9.30 -9.24 -10.53
CA PHE A 224 8.73 -7.90 -10.47
C PHE A 224 9.53 -6.93 -9.58
N GLY A 225 10.02 -7.40 -8.43
CA GLY A 225 10.82 -6.61 -7.48
C GLY A 225 12.30 -6.45 -7.87
N SER A 226 12.81 -7.23 -8.83
CA SER A 226 14.24 -7.35 -9.14
C SER A 226 14.94 -6.03 -9.47
N ALA A 227 14.22 -5.10 -10.10
CA ALA A 227 14.75 -3.78 -10.49
C ALA A 227 14.97 -2.82 -9.30
N SER A 228 14.43 -3.14 -8.11
CA SER A 228 14.49 -2.26 -6.94
C SER A 228 14.97 -3.00 -5.69
N LYS A 229 16.24 -2.76 -5.31
CA LYS A 229 16.83 -3.33 -4.08
C LYS A 229 16.12 -2.91 -2.79
N SER A 230 15.33 -1.83 -2.84
CA SER A 230 14.56 -1.33 -1.71
C SER A 230 13.11 -1.84 -1.66
N CYS A 231 12.70 -2.64 -2.65
CA CYS A 231 11.40 -3.29 -2.65
C CYS A 231 11.40 -4.44 -1.63
N LEU A 232 10.46 -4.41 -0.69
CA LEU A 232 10.27 -5.50 0.27
C LEU A 232 9.16 -6.42 -0.26
N ILE A 233 9.45 -7.71 -0.34
CA ILE A 233 8.46 -8.75 -0.66
C ILE A 233 7.99 -9.34 0.66
N GLN A 234 6.67 -9.36 0.88
CA GLN A 234 6.03 -9.92 2.06
C GLN A 234 5.12 -11.06 1.64
N GLU A 235 5.44 -12.26 2.10
CA GLU A 235 4.62 -13.45 1.87
C GLU A 235 3.50 -13.53 2.90
N THR A 236 2.31 -13.96 2.48
CA THR A 236 1.18 -14.21 3.38
C THR A 236 0.22 -15.26 2.84
N ASP A 237 -0.27 -16.11 3.74
CA ASP A 237 -1.28 -17.13 3.42
C ASP A 237 -2.63 -16.51 3.06
N ALA A 238 -2.87 -15.24 3.43
CA ALA A 238 -4.06 -14.50 3.01
C ALA A 238 -4.14 -14.28 1.48
N LEU A 239 -3.05 -14.53 0.76
CA LEU A 239 -2.97 -14.42 -0.69
C LEU A 239 -2.90 -15.78 -1.40
N CYS A 240 -2.96 -16.90 -0.68
CA CYS A 240 -3.03 -18.23 -1.29
C CYS A 240 -4.29 -18.40 -2.16
N GLU A 241 -4.08 -19.03 -3.31
CA GLU A 241 -5.12 -19.34 -4.29
C GLU A 241 -6.29 -20.05 -3.64
N PHE A 242 -7.49 -19.72 -4.09
CA PHE A 242 -8.66 -20.52 -3.75
C PHE A 242 -8.63 -21.80 -4.59
N PHE A 243 -8.15 -22.87 -3.97
CA PHE A 243 -8.02 -24.19 -4.58
C PHE A 243 -8.34 -25.28 -3.54
N PRO A 244 -9.05 -26.36 -3.91
CA PRO A 244 -9.34 -27.44 -2.98
C PRO A 244 -8.08 -28.27 -2.68
N GLU A 245 -7.56 -28.15 -1.46
CA GLU A 245 -6.37 -28.89 -1.01
C GLU A 245 -6.58 -30.40 -1.05
N GLU A 246 -7.82 -30.87 -0.90
CA GLU A 246 -8.21 -32.28 -1.05
C GLU A 246 -7.80 -32.90 -2.39
N LEU A 247 -7.60 -32.09 -3.43
CA LEU A 247 -7.19 -32.57 -4.74
C LEU A 247 -5.68 -32.83 -4.83
N ILE A 248 -4.86 -32.16 -4.01
CA ILE A 248 -3.40 -32.24 -4.09
C ILE A 248 -2.94 -33.69 -3.84
N GLY A 249 -2.13 -34.21 -4.76
CA GLY A 249 -1.66 -35.60 -4.72
C GLY A 249 -2.69 -36.65 -5.15
N MET A 250 -3.92 -36.25 -5.49
CA MET A 250 -4.92 -37.16 -6.06
C MET A 250 -4.62 -37.45 -7.54
N LYS A 251 -4.82 -38.70 -7.96
CA LYS A 251 -4.76 -39.06 -9.37
C LYS A 251 -5.92 -38.40 -10.13
N LEU A 252 -5.63 -37.74 -11.25
CA LEU A 252 -6.62 -36.93 -11.97
C LEU A 252 -7.84 -37.75 -12.42
N ALA A 253 -7.62 -39.00 -12.82
CA ALA A 253 -8.69 -39.92 -13.23
C ALA A 253 -9.65 -40.32 -12.09
N ASP A 254 -9.21 -40.22 -10.83
CA ASP A 254 -10.01 -40.63 -9.66
C ASP A 254 -10.90 -39.49 -9.14
N ILE A 255 -10.62 -38.23 -9.52
CA ILE A 255 -11.35 -37.04 -9.07
C ILE A 255 -12.85 -37.11 -9.43
N PRO A 256 -13.24 -37.39 -10.70
CA PRO A 256 -14.66 -37.49 -11.07
C PRO A 256 -15.39 -38.62 -10.32
N HIS A 257 -14.70 -39.74 -10.06
CA HIS A 257 -15.27 -40.89 -9.35
C HIS A 257 -15.61 -40.54 -7.90
N ARG A 258 -14.78 -39.70 -7.25
CA ARG A 258 -14.96 -39.30 -5.86
C ARG A 258 -15.93 -38.14 -5.69
N TYR A 259 -15.85 -37.13 -6.56
CA TYR A 259 -16.57 -35.86 -6.38
C TYR A 259 -17.70 -35.63 -7.39
N GLY A 260 -17.89 -36.53 -8.36
CA GLY A 260 -18.86 -36.43 -9.44
C GLY A 260 -18.25 -35.83 -10.72
N GLU A 261 -18.78 -36.21 -11.88
CA GLU A 261 -18.32 -35.75 -13.21
C GLU A 261 -18.40 -34.23 -13.39
N ASP A 262 -19.27 -33.56 -12.63
CA ASP A 262 -19.49 -32.12 -12.67
C ASP A 262 -18.60 -31.34 -11.67
N TYR A 263 -17.65 -32.01 -10.98
CA TYR A 263 -16.81 -31.35 -9.96
C TYR A 263 -16.09 -30.11 -10.49
N ALA A 264 -15.54 -30.19 -11.72
CA ALA A 264 -14.79 -29.11 -12.34
C ALA A 264 -15.71 -27.93 -12.66
N TYR A 265 -16.94 -28.20 -13.10
CA TYR A 265 -17.94 -27.16 -13.31
C TYR A 265 -18.29 -26.47 -11.99
N ARG A 266 -18.54 -27.23 -10.92
CA ARG A 266 -18.85 -26.66 -9.61
C ARG A 266 -17.71 -25.84 -9.04
N LEU A 267 -16.47 -26.32 -9.16
CA LEU A 267 -15.29 -25.58 -8.73
C LEU A 267 -15.11 -24.26 -9.50
N LEU A 268 -15.28 -24.28 -10.83
CA LEU A 268 -14.99 -23.13 -11.68
C LEU A 268 -16.14 -22.13 -11.76
N TYR A 269 -17.40 -22.56 -11.69
CA TYR A 269 -18.56 -21.71 -12.01
C TYR A 269 -19.57 -21.54 -10.88
N THR A 270 -19.60 -22.47 -9.93
CA THR A 270 -20.52 -22.40 -8.78
C THR A 270 -19.80 -22.74 -7.47
N PRO A 271 -18.75 -21.98 -7.10
CA PRO A 271 -17.91 -22.29 -5.94
C PRO A 271 -18.66 -22.31 -4.59
N LEU A 272 -19.87 -21.74 -4.50
CA LEU A 272 -20.75 -21.91 -3.33
C LEU A 272 -21.29 -23.33 -3.19
N ASP A 273 -21.35 -24.09 -4.28
CA ASP A 273 -21.85 -25.47 -4.35
C ASP A 273 -20.68 -26.49 -4.40
N SER A 274 -19.49 -26.07 -3.97
CA SER A 274 -18.26 -26.87 -4.02
C SER A 274 -18.43 -28.21 -3.29
N PRO A 275 -18.05 -29.36 -3.90
CA PRO A 275 -18.08 -30.66 -3.23
C PRO A 275 -16.99 -30.86 -2.17
N PHE A 276 -15.99 -29.98 -2.12
CA PHE A 276 -14.78 -30.11 -1.31
C PHE A 276 -15.02 -29.57 0.10
N LYS A 277 -15.42 -30.44 1.02
CA LYS A 277 -15.87 -30.06 2.37
C LYS A 277 -14.73 -29.91 3.38
N ASP A 278 -13.60 -30.54 3.12
CA ASP A 278 -12.42 -30.48 3.99
C ASP A 278 -11.45 -29.37 3.54
N SER A 279 -11.76 -28.69 2.43
CA SER A 279 -11.03 -27.55 1.88
C SER A 279 -11.67 -26.21 2.30
N GLU A 280 -10.93 -25.10 2.09
CA GLU A 280 -11.45 -23.74 2.30
C GLU A 280 -12.76 -23.51 1.52
N GLN A 281 -13.75 -22.91 2.17
CA GLN A 281 -15.01 -22.53 1.53
C GLN A 281 -14.88 -21.13 0.92
N VAL A 282 -15.60 -20.88 -0.19
CA VAL A 282 -15.48 -19.61 -0.95
C VAL A 282 -15.82 -18.36 -0.11
N MET A 283 -16.71 -18.50 0.86
CA MET A 283 -17.05 -17.42 1.81
C MET A 283 -15.87 -17.08 2.72
N ASP A 284 -15.14 -18.09 3.20
CA ASP A 284 -13.97 -17.91 4.05
C ASP A 284 -12.83 -17.27 3.25
N ALA A 285 -12.64 -17.70 2.00
CA ALA A 285 -11.68 -17.10 1.08
C ALA A 285 -11.98 -15.61 0.84
N ALA A 286 -13.25 -15.25 0.62
CA ALA A 286 -13.70 -13.87 0.41
C ALA A 286 -13.43 -12.99 1.65
N GLU A 287 -13.76 -13.46 2.84
CA GLU A 287 -13.51 -12.75 4.09
C GLU A 287 -12.00 -12.62 4.37
N ARG A 288 -11.23 -13.69 4.15
CA ARG A 288 -9.77 -13.71 4.31
C ARG A 288 -9.11 -12.63 3.46
N ILE A 289 -9.44 -12.59 2.16
CA ILE A 289 -8.83 -11.60 1.26
C ILE A 289 -9.34 -10.17 1.52
N HIS A 290 -10.62 -10.00 1.85
CA HIS A 290 -11.18 -8.70 2.19
C HIS A 290 -10.48 -8.09 3.40
N ARG A 291 -10.36 -8.87 4.48
CA ARG A 291 -9.67 -8.45 5.71
C ARG A 291 -8.21 -8.10 5.45
N PHE A 292 -7.51 -8.90 4.64
CA PHE A 292 -6.13 -8.63 4.28
C PHE A 292 -5.98 -7.34 3.47
N ALA A 293 -6.83 -7.13 2.46
CA ALA A 293 -6.83 -5.91 1.65
C ALA A 293 -7.09 -4.65 2.51
N MET A 294 -8.00 -4.74 3.49
CA MET A 294 -8.23 -3.67 4.46
C MET A 294 -7.01 -3.43 5.34
N GLN A 295 -6.38 -4.49 5.85
CA GLN A 295 -5.19 -4.40 6.70
C GLN A 295 -4.06 -3.65 5.98
N ILE A 296 -3.65 -4.10 4.79
CA ILE A 296 -2.57 -3.44 4.04
C ILE A 296 -2.98 -2.03 3.60
N GLY A 297 -4.28 -1.83 3.38
CA GLY A 297 -4.86 -0.53 3.06
C GLY A 297 -4.79 0.45 4.22
N ASP A 298 -4.85 -0.02 5.46
CA ASP A 298 -4.78 0.79 6.68
C ASP A 298 -3.34 1.02 7.18
N GLU A 299 -2.40 0.18 6.74
CA GLU A 299 -0.98 0.33 7.06
C GLU A 299 -0.43 1.70 6.65
N LEU A 300 0.33 2.30 7.55
CA LEU A 300 1.10 3.50 7.25
C LEU A 300 2.19 3.14 6.25
N SER A 301 2.25 3.85 5.12
CA SER A 301 3.18 3.52 4.03
C SER A 301 3.70 4.76 3.34
N MET A 302 4.90 4.61 2.79
CA MET A 302 5.57 5.60 1.96
C MET A 302 5.04 5.64 0.52
N SER A 303 3.96 4.93 0.23
CA SER A 303 3.33 4.83 -1.07
C SER A 303 1.81 5.02 -1.01
N SER A 304 1.26 5.63 -2.06
CA SER A 304 -0.17 5.72 -2.34
C SER A 304 -0.74 4.49 -3.09
N MET A 305 0.07 3.47 -3.33
CA MET A 305 -0.32 2.21 -3.95
C MET A 305 0.18 1.03 -3.11
N ARG A 306 -0.61 -0.02 -3.00
CA ARG A 306 -0.20 -1.34 -2.52
C ARG A 306 -0.18 -2.28 -3.72
N ILE A 307 0.80 -3.18 -3.78
CA ILE A 307 0.92 -4.14 -4.88
C ILE A 307 0.70 -5.53 -4.30
N ILE A 308 -0.28 -6.25 -4.83
CA ILE A 308 -0.55 -7.65 -4.53
C ILE A 308 -0.15 -8.46 -5.77
N ILE A 309 0.63 -9.51 -5.61
CA ILE A 309 0.89 -10.52 -6.64
C ILE A 309 0.34 -11.85 -6.15
N SER A 310 -0.70 -12.34 -6.81
CA SER A 310 -1.43 -13.53 -6.36
C SER A 310 -2.07 -14.21 -7.58
N HIS A 311 -3.26 -14.77 -7.42
CA HIS A 311 -3.83 -15.75 -8.32
C HIS A 311 -5.20 -15.32 -8.84
N GLN A 312 -5.74 -16.09 -9.79
CA GLN A 312 -6.94 -15.71 -10.50
C GLN A 312 -8.20 -15.96 -9.66
N ASN A 313 -8.34 -17.14 -9.05
CA ASN A 313 -9.61 -17.46 -8.39
C ASN A 313 -9.79 -16.58 -7.15
N LEU A 314 -8.74 -16.39 -6.35
CA LEU A 314 -8.77 -15.47 -5.21
C LEU A 314 -9.11 -14.03 -5.63
N HIS A 315 -8.50 -13.52 -6.71
CA HIS A 315 -8.84 -12.21 -7.27
C HIS A 315 -10.32 -12.12 -7.66
N ASN A 316 -10.81 -13.12 -8.39
CA ASN A 316 -12.17 -13.13 -8.90
C ASN A 316 -13.20 -13.23 -7.78
N ILE A 317 -12.89 -13.95 -6.70
CA ILE A 317 -13.70 -14.01 -5.48
C ILE A 317 -13.75 -12.63 -4.82
N PHE A 318 -12.60 -11.96 -4.66
CA PHE A 318 -12.56 -10.60 -4.13
C PHE A 318 -13.38 -9.63 -4.99
N LEU A 319 -13.21 -9.67 -6.32
CA LEU A 319 -13.97 -8.83 -7.24
C LEU A 319 -15.47 -9.11 -7.18
N ALA A 320 -15.88 -10.39 -7.18
CA ALA A 320 -17.28 -10.77 -7.05
C ALA A 320 -17.89 -10.29 -5.73
N HIS A 321 -17.15 -10.42 -4.62
CA HIS A 321 -17.52 -9.95 -3.29
C HIS A 321 -17.72 -8.43 -3.23
N LEU A 322 -16.91 -7.66 -3.94
CA LEU A 322 -17.07 -6.20 -4.02
C LEU A 322 -18.25 -5.77 -4.91
N MET A 323 -18.48 -6.49 -6.02
CA MET A 323 -19.55 -6.14 -6.96
C MET A 323 -20.94 -6.55 -6.49
N THR A 324 -21.04 -7.72 -5.84
CA THR A 324 -22.31 -8.36 -5.48
C THR A 324 -22.15 -9.23 -4.23
N ASN A 325 -23.26 -9.60 -3.61
CA ASN A 325 -23.24 -10.64 -2.57
C ASN A 325 -23.28 -12.07 -3.14
N ASN A 326 -23.07 -12.27 -4.46
CA ASN A 326 -23.11 -13.60 -5.10
C ASN A 326 -21.73 -14.02 -5.60
N LEU A 327 -21.03 -14.83 -4.81
CA LEU A 327 -19.69 -15.32 -5.12
C LEU A 327 -19.63 -16.29 -6.31
N ASN A 328 -20.76 -16.85 -6.78
CA ASN A 328 -20.75 -17.66 -8.00
C ASN A 328 -20.42 -16.85 -9.27
N LEU A 329 -20.53 -15.51 -9.22
CA LEU A 329 -20.06 -14.66 -10.31
C LEU A 329 -18.54 -14.70 -10.49
N SER A 330 -17.76 -15.09 -9.48
CA SER A 330 -16.30 -15.24 -9.58
C SER A 330 -15.89 -16.18 -10.72
N GLY A 331 -16.69 -17.21 -10.98
CA GLY A 331 -16.45 -18.17 -12.06
C GLY A 331 -16.66 -17.63 -13.47
N ARG A 332 -17.28 -16.45 -13.60
CA ARG A 332 -17.48 -15.76 -14.89
C ARG A 332 -16.44 -14.68 -15.15
N LEU A 333 -15.60 -14.42 -14.17
CA LEU A 333 -14.55 -13.40 -14.23
C LEU A 333 -13.24 -14.04 -14.72
N HIS A 334 -12.38 -13.22 -15.31
CA HIS A 334 -11.08 -13.66 -15.75
C HIS A 334 -10.05 -12.56 -15.54
N LEU A 335 -8.86 -12.97 -15.10
CA LEU A 335 -7.69 -12.11 -14.99
C LEU A 335 -6.55 -12.80 -15.73
N HIS A 336 -6.07 -12.22 -16.82
CA HIS A 336 -4.96 -12.79 -17.58
C HIS A 336 -3.67 -12.75 -16.75
N ASN A 337 -2.73 -13.65 -17.03
CA ASN A 337 -1.41 -13.62 -16.40
C ASN A 337 -0.73 -12.27 -16.65
N LEU A 338 -0.09 -11.72 -15.60
CA LEU A 338 0.56 -10.40 -15.62
C LEU A 338 -0.34 -9.21 -15.99
N HIS A 339 -1.64 -9.42 -16.10
CA HIS A 339 -2.60 -8.32 -16.08
C HIS A 339 -2.90 -7.94 -14.63
N GLY A 340 -3.43 -6.73 -14.46
CA GLY A 340 -3.84 -6.25 -13.15
C GLY A 340 -5.24 -5.67 -13.10
N SER A 341 -5.70 -5.54 -11.87
CA SER A 341 -6.92 -4.81 -11.52
C SER A 341 -6.57 -3.83 -10.41
N THR A 342 -7.06 -2.60 -10.51
CA THR A 342 -6.87 -1.58 -9.49
C THR A 342 -8.15 -1.37 -8.70
N PHE A 343 -8.03 -1.44 -7.39
CA PHE A 343 -9.08 -1.11 -6.43
C PHE A 343 -8.71 0.19 -5.72
N VAL A 344 -9.66 1.11 -5.60
CA VAL A 344 -9.54 2.31 -4.76
C VAL A 344 -10.08 1.95 -3.38
N TYR A 345 -9.27 2.11 -2.35
CA TYR A 345 -9.66 1.84 -0.97
C TYR A 345 -9.80 3.15 -0.19
N CYS A 346 -10.89 3.26 0.58
CA CYS A 346 -11.11 4.34 1.53
C CYS A 346 -10.84 3.84 2.97
N PRO A 347 -9.69 4.19 3.58
CA PRO A 347 -9.37 3.77 4.94
C PRO A 347 -10.33 4.29 6.02
N TYR A 348 -11.12 5.34 5.74
CA TYR A 348 -12.10 5.88 6.69
C TYR A 348 -13.39 5.06 6.70
N THR A 349 -14.00 4.82 5.53
CA THR A 349 -15.27 4.08 5.41
C THR A 349 -15.09 2.57 5.29
N LYS A 350 -13.85 2.09 5.10
CA LYS A 350 -13.49 0.69 4.86
C LYS A 350 -14.10 0.11 3.57
N GLN A 351 -14.39 0.98 2.61
CA GLN A 351 -14.99 0.60 1.33
C GLN A 351 -13.97 0.55 0.20
N PHE A 352 -14.30 -0.28 -0.79
CA PHE A 352 -13.53 -0.42 -2.03
C PHE A 352 -14.40 -0.01 -3.21
N ASP A 353 -13.80 0.76 -4.12
CA ASP A 353 -14.31 0.99 -5.46
C ASP A 353 -13.41 0.28 -6.48
N ILE A 354 -14.00 -0.18 -7.58
CA ILE A 354 -13.27 -0.84 -8.67
C ILE A 354 -12.88 0.24 -9.68
N GLU A 355 -11.59 0.49 -9.86
CA GLU A 355 -11.10 1.48 -10.85
C GLU A 355 -10.90 0.84 -12.23
N ASN A 356 -10.31 -0.36 -12.28
CA ASN A 356 -10.15 -1.12 -13.51
C ASN A 356 -10.01 -2.61 -13.22
N VAL A 357 -10.29 -3.43 -14.23
CA VAL A 357 -10.23 -4.89 -14.14
C VAL A 357 -9.51 -5.45 -15.37
N ASN A 358 -8.59 -6.39 -15.13
CA ASN A 358 -7.92 -7.19 -16.17
C ASN A 358 -7.23 -6.36 -17.28
N ILE A 359 -6.53 -5.30 -16.88
CA ILE A 359 -5.78 -4.44 -17.80
C ILE A 359 -4.35 -4.97 -18.03
N PRO A 360 -3.82 -4.87 -19.26
CA PRO A 360 -2.40 -5.10 -19.49
C PRO A 360 -1.60 -4.03 -18.74
N LEU A 361 -0.55 -4.46 -18.05
CA LEU A 361 0.25 -3.58 -17.20
C LEU A 361 1.35 -2.88 -17.94
#